data_AF-A0A920PGR9-F1
#
_entry.id   AF-A0A920PGR9-F1
#
_cell.length_a   1.000
_cell.length_b   1.000
_cell.length_c   1.000
_cell.angle_alpha   90.00
_cell.angle_beta   90.00
_cell.angle_gamma   90.00
#
_symmetry.space_group_name_H-M   'P 1'
#
loop_
_entity.id
_entity.type
_entity.pdbx_description
1 polymer ?
#
loop_
_entity_poly.entity_id
_entity_poly.type
_entity_poly.pdbx_seq_one_letter_code
_entity_poly.pdbx_strand_id
1 'polypeptide(L)'
;MVIEWVNDPDNLMVKSYPQDPSGWTRSKGKPELNPIVEFSDYPNPVIEDMRLAKFQADGIAAQFNKDISIKDTAVLMVNHGILSGNEVFDPKINDTLTLNKNIKKALLENYPELSEENILGGWFGDMVINERVRPAPPAFTQMERTREMRGENLGYNILHDTDGDRPSAEWGYRYWEALDQLRKNNVKHIVVAFPQIMENSVLNLVEVPNQIGKEIGYKNWLYFNSLDFDTYPEYGHPFADYWGIWVSQSCASTVNANQTEECCFEMGGCSTSQAYPPTRQAKLDQRRDDLDPSLAYDVSEFGHLGYQAELGSADPNQPVQDQYKGTWSMWQVTEDHYAVAEFLADKVTDHIESTNVN
;
A
#
# COMPACT_ATOMS: atom_id res chain seq x y z
N MET A 1 -18.55 -11.98 -31.82
CA MET A 1 -18.10 -10.74 -31.13
C MET A 1 -16.82 -11.11 -30.42
N VAL A 2 -15.70 -10.49 -30.80
CA VAL A 2 -14.42 -10.66 -30.13
C VAL A 2 -14.29 -9.50 -29.13
N ILE A 3 -13.82 -9.79 -27.92
CA ILE A 3 -13.46 -8.77 -26.93
C ILE A 3 -11.94 -8.59 -27.05
N GLU A 4 -11.50 -7.36 -27.21
CA GLU A 4 -10.09 -7.00 -27.34
C GLU A 4 -9.71 -6.05 -26.21
N TRP A 5 -8.51 -6.21 -25.67
CA TRP A 5 -8.00 -5.42 -24.56
C TRP A 5 -7.03 -4.37 -25.10
N VAL A 6 -7.43 -3.10 -25.04
CA VAL A 6 -6.61 -1.97 -25.53
C VAL A 6 -5.29 -1.83 -24.75
N ASN A 7 -5.27 -2.26 -23.49
CA ASN A 7 -4.07 -2.26 -22.64
C ASN A 7 -3.22 -3.54 -22.77
N ASP A 8 -3.68 -4.54 -23.53
CA ASP A 8 -2.95 -5.78 -23.82
C ASP A 8 -3.18 -6.20 -25.30
N PRO A 9 -2.80 -5.35 -26.27
CA PRO A 9 -3.14 -5.56 -27.68
C PRO A 9 -2.51 -6.83 -28.26
N ASP A 10 -1.32 -7.19 -27.77
CA ASP A 10 -0.58 -8.38 -28.21
C ASP A 10 -0.94 -9.65 -27.41
N ASN A 11 -1.94 -9.56 -26.53
CA ASN A 11 -2.52 -10.65 -25.75
C ASN A 11 -1.49 -11.39 -24.87
N LEU A 12 -0.63 -10.68 -24.14
CA LEU A 12 0.29 -11.26 -23.17
C LEU A 12 -0.46 -12.16 -22.19
N MET A 13 -1.53 -11.67 -21.56
CA MET A 13 -2.23 -12.43 -20.51
C MET A 13 -2.79 -13.75 -21.03
N VAL A 14 -3.21 -13.79 -22.31
CA VAL A 14 -3.70 -15.02 -22.94
C VAL A 14 -2.54 -15.94 -23.31
N LYS A 15 -1.44 -15.38 -23.85
CA LYS A 15 -0.26 -16.14 -24.28
C LYS A 15 0.50 -16.75 -23.11
N SER A 16 0.54 -16.09 -21.96
CA SER A 16 1.11 -16.59 -20.71
C SER A 16 0.12 -17.40 -19.87
N TYR A 17 -1.14 -17.58 -20.32
CA TYR A 17 -2.11 -18.28 -19.47
C TYR A 17 -1.73 -19.76 -19.28
N PRO A 18 -1.79 -20.30 -18.03
CA PRO A 18 -1.39 -21.68 -17.79
C PRO A 18 -2.20 -22.71 -18.60
N GLN A 19 -1.50 -23.71 -19.11
CA GLN A 19 -2.06 -24.73 -20.01
C GLN A 19 -2.44 -26.03 -19.28
N ASP A 20 -1.80 -26.32 -18.15
CA ASP A 20 -2.06 -27.53 -17.36
C ASP A 20 -2.08 -27.23 -15.85
N PRO A 21 -3.14 -27.60 -15.11
CA PRO A 21 -4.41 -28.22 -15.55
C PRO A 21 -5.23 -27.36 -16.50
N SER A 22 -5.84 -28.00 -17.51
CA SER A 22 -6.77 -27.35 -18.44
C SER A 22 -7.84 -26.53 -17.69
N GLY A 23 -8.07 -25.30 -18.16
CA GLY A 23 -8.89 -24.31 -17.49
C GLY A 23 -8.36 -23.97 -16.10
N TRP A 24 -7.05 -23.73 -16.00
CA TRP A 24 -6.37 -23.49 -14.73
C TRP A 24 -7.06 -22.37 -13.94
N THR A 25 -7.06 -22.50 -12.62
CA THR A 25 -7.47 -21.45 -11.67
C THR A 25 -6.57 -21.58 -10.45
N ARG A 26 -6.39 -20.50 -9.67
CA ARG A 26 -5.61 -20.53 -8.41
C ARG A 26 -5.99 -21.66 -7.46
N SER A 27 -7.27 -22.05 -7.43
CA SER A 27 -7.76 -23.14 -6.57
C SER A 27 -7.23 -24.52 -6.96
N LYS A 28 -6.67 -24.67 -8.16
CA LYS A 28 -6.03 -25.90 -8.64
C LYS A 28 -4.54 -25.98 -8.23
N GLY A 29 -4.01 -24.95 -7.57
CA GLY A 29 -2.60 -24.90 -7.15
C GLY A 29 -1.66 -24.37 -8.23
N LYS A 30 -0.35 -24.56 -8.03
CA LYS A 30 0.69 -24.16 -8.99
C LYS A 30 0.47 -24.90 -10.32
N PRO A 31 0.50 -24.22 -11.48
CA PRO A 31 0.37 -24.90 -12.77
C PRO A 31 1.56 -25.82 -13.03
N GLU A 32 1.30 -26.93 -13.72
CA GLU A 32 2.34 -27.88 -14.16
C GLU A 32 3.00 -27.43 -15.47
N LEU A 33 2.20 -26.83 -16.36
CA LEU A 33 2.67 -26.26 -17.61
C LEU A 33 2.21 -24.80 -17.72
N ASN A 34 3.18 -23.89 -17.72
CA ASN A 34 2.99 -22.46 -17.91
C ASN A 34 3.83 -21.97 -19.09
N PRO A 35 3.25 -21.36 -20.14
CA PRO A 35 4.04 -20.66 -21.15
C PRO A 35 4.74 -19.45 -20.52
N ILE A 36 6.06 -19.39 -20.65
CA ILE A 36 6.84 -18.22 -20.22
C ILE A 36 7.01 -17.30 -21.42
N VAL A 37 6.57 -16.05 -21.28
CA VAL A 37 6.75 -15.00 -22.30
C VAL A 37 7.55 -13.85 -21.71
N GLU A 38 8.42 -13.25 -22.52
CA GLU A 38 9.18 -12.07 -22.09
C GLU A 38 8.27 -10.85 -22.04
N PHE A 39 7.99 -10.33 -20.84
CA PHE A 39 7.12 -9.16 -20.65
C PHE A 39 7.50 -7.97 -21.55
N SER A 40 8.81 -7.75 -21.79
CA SER A 40 9.29 -6.64 -22.62
C SER A 40 8.83 -6.70 -24.09
N ASP A 41 8.44 -7.87 -24.58
CA ASP A 41 7.94 -8.06 -25.93
C ASP A 41 6.45 -7.67 -26.06
N TYR A 42 5.79 -7.33 -24.94
CA TYR A 42 4.36 -7.06 -24.84
C TYR A 42 4.08 -5.81 -24.00
N PRO A 43 4.52 -4.63 -24.47
CA PRO A 43 4.34 -3.39 -23.73
C PRO A 43 2.85 -3.05 -23.57
N ASN A 44 2.47 -2.55 -22.39
CA ASN A 44 1.13 -2.01 -22.16
C ASN A 44 1.06 -0.55 -22.66
N PRO A 45 0.37 -0.26 -23.78
CA PRO A 45 0.39 1.06 -24.40
C PRO A 45 -0.29 2.16 -23.56
N VAL A 46 -1.11 1.78 -22.58
CA VAL A 46 -1.74 2.71 -21.63
C VAL A 46 -0.72 3.18 -20.59
N ILE A 47 0.13 2.27 -20.12
CA ILE A 47 1.14 2.52 -19.07
C ILE A 47 2.38 3.22 -19.64
N GLU A 48 2.76 2.88 -20.87
CA GLU A 48 3.88 3.51 -21.58
C GLU A 48 3.61 4.98 -21.98
N ASP A 49 2.34 5.38 -22.10
CA ASP A 49 1.99 6.76 -22.44
C ASP A 49 2.23 7.70 -21.25
N MET A 50 3.21 8.59 -21.41
CA MET A 50 3.62 9.57 -20.40
C MET A 50 2.49 10.51 -19.94
N ARG A 51 1.37 10.63 -20.67
CA ARG A 51 0.22 11.41 -20.19
C ARG A 51 -0.37 10.84 -18.90
N LEU A 52 -0.43 9.52 -18.76
CA LEU A 52 -0.89 8.87 -17.54
C LEU A 52 0.00 9.24 -16.35
N ALA A 53 1.31 9.18 -16.55
CA ALA A 53 2.28 9.57 -15.53
C ALA A 53 2.22 11.05 -15.17
N LYS A 54 1.92 11.93 -16.15
CA LYS A 54 1.76 13.37 -15.93
C LYS A 54 0.55 13.68 -15.05
N PHE A 55 -0.60 13.04 -15.26
CA PHE A 55 -1.77 13.22 -14.39
C PHE A 55 -1.42 12.95 -12.92
N GLN A 56 -0.64 11.91 -12.65
CA GLN A 56 -0.18 11.56 -11.31
C GLN A 56 0.88 12.55 -10.79
N ALA A 57 1.87 12.91 -11.61
CA ALA A 57 2.92 13.85 -11.22
C ALA A 57 2.38 15.25 -10.89
N ASP A 58 1.40 15.73 -11.65
CA ASP A 58 0.74 17.02 -11.41
C ASP A 58 -0.04 16.98 -10.09
N GLY A 59 -0.77 15.90 -9.85
CA GLY A 59 -1.49 15.66 -8.60
C GLY A 59 -0.59 15.55 -7.36
N ILE A 60 0.59 14.94 -7.52
CA ILE A 60 1.65 14.89 -6.49
C ILE A 60 2.19 16.29 -6.22
N ALA A 61 2.55 17.01 -7.28
CA ALA A 61 3.17 18.32 -7.15
C ALA A 61 2.22 19.39 -6.55
N ALA A 62 0.92 19.28 -6.82
CA ALA A 62 -0.11 20.10 -6.20
C ALA A 62 -0.14 19.99 -4.66
N GLN A 63 0.48 18.94 -4.11
CA GLN A 63 0.50 18.63 -2.69
C GLN A 63 1.85 18.92 -2.03
N PHE A 64 2.81 19.48 -2.76
CA PHE A 64 4.05 19.98 -2.17
C PHE A 64 3.77 21.12 -1.18
N ASN A 65 4.42 21.04 -0.02
CA ASN A 65 4.34 22.11 0.97
C ASN A 65 5.19 23.31 0.54
N LYS A 66 4.53 24.44 0.25
CA LYS A 66 5.16 25.71 -0.17
C LYS A 66 6.21 26.26 0.82
N ASP A 67 6.12 25.89 2.09
CA ASP A 67 7.02 26.34 3.15
C ASP A 67 8.26 25.42 3.29
N ILE A 68 8.32 24.35 2.50
CA ILE A 68 9.40 23.36 2.49
C ILE A 68 10.06 23.36 1.11
N SER A 69 11.40 23.30 1.10
CA SER A 69 12.15 23.23 -0.16
C SER A 69 11.88 21.91 -0.87
N ILE A 70 11.83 21.93 -2.21
CA ILE A 70 11.64 20.75 -3.05
C ILE A 70 12.68 19.67 -2.75
N LYS A 71 13.94 20.04 -2.47
CA LYS A 71 15.00 19.09 -2.10
C LYS A 71 14.73 18.34 -0.79
N ASP A 72 13.96 18.95 0.11
CA ASP A 72 13.57 18.39 1.40
C ASP A 72 12.19 17.71 1.32
N THR A 73 11.62 17.58 0.11
CA THR A 73 10.35 16.90 -0.17
C THR A 73 10.61 15.51 -0.71
N ALA A 74 9.70 14.59 -0.39
CA ALA A 74 9.72 13.21 -0.84
C ALA A 74 8.40 12.80 -1.47
N VAL A 75 8.46 11.74 -2.28
CA VAL A 75 7.31 11.10 -2.90
C VAL A 75 7.34 9.62 -2.57
N LEU A 76 6.27 9.11 -1.97
CA LEU A 76 6.06 7.68 -1.75
C LEU A 76 4.93 7.18 -2.65
N MET A 77 5.25 6.38 -3.65
CA MET A 77 4.26 5.70 -4.49
C MET A 77 3.88 4.36 -3.87
N VAL A 78 2.72 4.32 -3.21
CA VAL A 78 2.15 3.12 -2.60
C VAL A 78 1.40 2.30 -3.65
N ASN A 79 1.61 0.99 -3.66
CA ASN A 79 1.12 0.09 -4.69
C ASN A 79 0.37 -1.11 -4.10
N HIS A 80 -0.74 -1.50 -4.75
CA HIS A 80 -1.36 -2.81 -4.57
C HIS A 80 -0.59 -3.88 -5.32
N GLY A 81 -0.51 -5.06 -4.71
CA GLY A 81 -0.02 -6.28 -5.34
C GLY A 81 -1.08 -6.98 -6.19
N ILE A 82 -0.85 -8.27 -6.42
CA ILE A 82 -1.75 -9.23 -7.07
C ILE A 82 -2.12 -10.34 -6.09
N LEU A 83 -3.07 -11.20 -6.45
CA LEU A 83 -3.34 -12.39 -5.65
C LEU A 83 -2.27 -13.45 -5.92
N SER A 84 -1.75 -14.12 -4.89
CA SER A 84 -0.73 -15.16 -5.07
C SER A 84 -1.19 -16.23 -6.07
N GLY A 85 -0.28 -16.61 -6.96
CA GLY A 85 -0.50 -17.48 -8.10
C GLY A 85 -0.90 -16.73 -9.37
N ASN A 86 -1.29 -15.45 -9.31
CA ASN A 86 -1.58 -14.68 -10.53
C ASN A 86 -0.32 -14.27 -11.28
N GLU A 87 0.86 -14.26 -10.64
CA GLU A 87 2.13 -13.87 -11.26
C GLU A 87 2.45 -14.67 -12.53
N VAL A 88 1.88 -15.86 -12.68
CA VAL A 88 2.05 -16.72 -13.86
C VAL A 88 1.35 -16.20 -15.13
N PHE A 89 0.52 -15.15 -15.04
CA PHE A 89 -0.14 -14.57 -16.22
C PHE A 89 -0.52 -13.09 -16.11
N ASP A 90 -0.52 -12.52 -14.90
CA ASP A 90 -0.94 -11.15 -14.62
C ASP A 90 0.29 -10.23 -14.55
N PRO A 91 0.51 -9.35 -15.56
CA PRO A 91 1.68 -8.46 -15.62
C PRO A 91 1.58 -7.24 -14.71
N LYS A 92 0.52 -7.10 -13.91
CA LYS A 92 0.22 -5.87 -13.15
C LYS A 92 1.40 -5.34 -12.33
N ILE A 93 2.22 -6.20 -11.72
CA ILE A 93 3.38 -5.75 -10.94
C ILE A 93 4.41 -5.07 -11.86
N ASN A 94 4.72 -5.66 -13.01
CA ASN A 94 5.63 -5.11 -14.00
C ASN A 94 5.12 -3.77 -14.54
N ASP A 95 3.84 -3.70 -14.92
CA ASP A 95 3.18 -2.46 -15.37
C ASP A 95 3.24 -1.36 -14.30
N THR A 96 3.03 -1.72 -13.03
CA THR A 96 3.13 -0.78 -11.91
C THR A 96 4.54 -0.20 -11.79
N LEU A 97 5.58 -1.01 -12.00
CA LEU A 97 6.96 -0.52 -11.99
C LEU A 97 7.25 0.42 -13.17
N THR A 98 6.71 0.14 -14.35
CA THR A 98 6.81 1.06 -15.50
C THR A 98 6.13 2.38 -15.20
N LEU A 99 4.91 2.36 -14.66
CA LEU A 99 4.19 3.58 -14.28
C LEU A 99 4.97 4.40 -13.24
N ASN A 100 5.51 3.75 -12.20
CA ASN A 100 6.28 4.43 -11.16
C ASN A 100 7.55 5.10 -11.73
N LYS A 101 8.24 4.43 -12.66
CA LYS A 101 9.39 5.02 -13.37
C LYS A 101 8.98 6.22 -14.22
N ASN A 102 7.86 6.14 -14.93
CA ASN A 102 7.34 7.23 -15.75
C ASN A 102 6.93 8.43 -14.89
N ILE A 103 6.32 8.21 -13.72
CA ILE A 103 5.98 9.27 -12.76
C ILE A 103 7.25 9.91 -12.20
N LYS A 104 8.22 9.10 -11.75
CA LYS A 104 9.52 9.59 -11.28
C LYS A 104 10.21 10.45 -12.34
N LYS A 105 10.20 10.01 -13.60
CA LYS A 105 10.73 10.79 -14.72
C LYS A 105 10.00 12.13 -14.89
N ALA A 106 8.67 12.13 -14.95
CA ALA A 106 7.89 13.36 -15.08
C ALA A 106 8.11 14.34 -13.92
N LEU A 107 8.22 13.83 -12.69
CA LEU A 107 8.54 14.63 -11.51
C LEU A 107 9.92 15.28 -11.62
N LEU A 108 10.96 14.53 -11.98
CA LEU A 108 12.34 15.04 -12.08
C LEU A 108 12.52 16.01 -13.25
N GLU A 109 11.77 15.84 -14.35
CA GLU A 109 11.75 16.78 -15.47
C GLU A 109 11.15 18.13 -15.05
N ASN A 110 10.07 18.13 -14.26
CA ASN A 110 9.38 19.35 -13.83
C ASN A 110 9.98 19.97 -12.56
N TYR A 111 10.61 19.17 -11.71
CA TYR A 111 11.15 19.54 -10.40
C TYR A 111 12.57 18.99 -10.24
N PRO A 112 13.57 19.54 -10.96
CA PRO A 112 14.94 19.02 -10.96
C PRO A 112 15.67 19.13 -9.62
N GLU A 113 15.14 19.90 -8.67
CA GLU A 113 15.65 19.99 -7.30
C GLU A 113 15.15 18.85 -6.40
N LEU A 114 14.17 18.06 -6.85
CA LEU A 114 13.66 16.92 -6.10
C LEU A 114 14.74 15.83 -6.05
N SER A 115 15.03 15.33 -4.86
CA SER A 115 16.05 14.29 -4.70
C SER A 115 15.54 12.96 -5.25
N GLU A 116 16.31 12.35 -6.14
CA GLU A 116 15.98 11.04 -6.71
C GLU A 116 15.84 9.95 -5.64
N GLU A 117 16.68 10.03 -4.59
CA GLU A 117 16.69 9.10 -3.45
C GLU A 117 15.44 9.25 -2.55
N ASN A 118 14.67 10.34 -2.72
CA ASN A 118 13.44 10.61 -1.98
C ASN A 118 12.17 10.24 -2.76
N ILE A 119 12.31 9.60 -3.93
CA ILE A 119 11.19 9.09 -4.73
C ILE A 119 11.20 7.56 -4.63
N LEU A 120 10.37 7.02 -3.75
CA LEU A 120 10.36 5.59 -3.42
C LEU A 120 9.02 4.93 -3.78
N GLY A 121 9.07 3.64 -4.13
CA GLY A 121 7.90 2.78 -4.24
C GLY A 121 7.71 1.96 -2.97
N GLY A 122 6.46 1.86 -2.50
CA GLY A 122 6.07 1.05 -1.35
C GLY A 122 5.00 0.02 -1.70
N TRP A 123 5.04 -1.14 -1.05
CA TRP A 123 4.04 -2.20 -1.13
C TRP A 123 3.44 -2.51 0.24
N PHE A 124 2.22 -3.04 0.28
CA PHE A 124 1.62 -3.56 1.52
C PHE A 124 2.27 -4.87 1.95
N GLY A 125 1.95 -5.36 3.15
CA GLY A 125 2.56 -6.56 3.71
C GLY A 125 1.91 -7.85 3.22
N ASP A 126 2.69 -8.93 3.21
CA ASP A 126 2.18 -10.26 2.86
C ASP A 126 1.73 -11.01 4.11
N MET A 127 0.77 -11.92 3.92
CA MET A 127 0.56 -13.00 4.88
C MET A 127 1.76 -13.94 4.91
N VAL A 128 1.97 -14.63 6.03
CA VAL A 128 3.05 -15.63 6.19
C VAL A 128 2.47 -17.03 6.42
N ILE A 129 3.26 -18.07 6.14
CA ILE A 129 2.90 -19.46 6.42
C ILE A 129 3.14 -19.76 7.92
N ASN A 130 2.12 -20.26 8.62
CA ASN A 130 2.26 -20.87 9.94
C ASN A 130 2.22 -22.40 9.81
N GLU A 131 3.39 -23.04 9.75
CA GLU A 131 3.53 -24.49 9.56
C GLU A 131 2.91 -25.33 10.69
N ARG A 132 2.66 -24.73 11.87
CA ARG A 132 2.06 -25.43 13.01
C ARG A 132 0.55 -25.58 12.89
N VAL A 133 -0.07 -24.76 12.04
CA VAL A 133 -1.51 -24.83 11.76
C VAL A 133 -1.77 -25.94 10.76
N ARG A 134 -2.72 -26.83 11.08
CA ARG A 134 -3.19 -27.86 10.16
C ARG A 134 -4.29 -27.29 9.27
N PRO A 135 -4.17 -27.35 7.93
CA PRO A 135 -5.26 -26.95 7.02
C PRO A 135 -6.52 -27.78 7.27
N ALA A 136 -7.61 -27.12 7.65
CA ALA A 136 -8.89 -27.75 7.95
C ALA A 136 -10.04 -26.74 7.78
N PRO A 137 -11.31 -27.18 7.68
CA PRO A 137 -12.45 -26.27 7.70
C PRO A 137 -12.41 -25.29 8.90
N PRO A 138 -12.84 -24.03 8.74
CA PRO A 138 -13.42 -23.45 7.52
C PRO A 138 -12.39 -22.98 6.49
N ALA A 139 -11.10 -22.96 6.83
CA ALA A 139 -10.07 -22.38 5.97
C ALA A 139 -8.90 -23.33 5.73
N PHE A 140 -8.85 -23.85 4.50
CA PHE A 140 -7.86 -24.83 4.03
C PHE A 140 -6.51 -24.19 3.68
N THR A 141 -5.97 -23.33 4.55
CA THR A 141 -4.71 -22.63 4.33
C THR A 141 -3.92 -22.46 5.62
N GLN A 142 -2.60 -22.42 5.50
CA GLN A 142 -1.66 -22.10 6.59
C GLN A 142 -1.27 -20.61 6.61
N MET A 143 -1.78 -19.82 5.66
CA MET A 143 -1.49 -18.39 5.58
C MET A 143 -2.17 -17.62 6.72
N GLU A 144 -1.42 -16.78 7.40
CA GLU A 144 -1.90 -15.91 8.46
C GLU A 144 -1.48 -14.46 8.22
N ARG A 145 -2.37 -13.53 8.55
CA ARG A 145 -1.98 -12.13 8.76
C ARG A 145 -0.96 -12.06 9.87
N THR A 146 -0.05 -11.10 9.81
CA THR A 146 0.96 -10.83 10.84
C THR A 146 0.91 -9.42 11.38
N ARG A 147 1.63 -9.19 12.47
CA ARG A 147 1.78 -7.83 12.99
C ARG A 147 2.71 -7.02 12.07
N GLU A 148 3.73 -7.68 11.55
CA GLU A 148 4.77 -7.15 10.68
C GLU A 148 4.22 -6.67 9.33
N MET A 149 3.10 -7.24 8.87
CA MET A 149 2.44 -6.78 7.63
C MET A 149 1.72 -5.43 7.78
N ARG A 150 1.71 -4.85 8.99
CA ARG A 150 1.03 -3.58 9.34
C ARG A 150 -0.46 -3.56 9.01
N GLY A 151 -1.11 -4.72 9.06
CA GLY A 151 -2.56 -4.81 9.17
C GLY A 151 -3.36 -5.09 7.91
N GLU A 152 -2.79 -4.87 6.71
CA GLU A 152 -3.52 -5.11 5.46
C GLU A 152 -2.74 -5.96 4.47
N ASN A 153 -3.43 -6.94 3.90
CA ASN A 153 -2.95 -7.75 2.79
C ASN A 153 -3.57 -7.22 1.51
N LEU A 154 -2.89 -6.30 0.84
CA LEU A 154 -3.33 -5.79 -0.46
C LEU A 154 -2.54 -6.39 -1.61
N GLY A 155 -2.12 -7.64 -1.43
CA GLY A 155 -1.58 -8.50 -2.48
C GLY A 155 -0.07 -8.70 -2.41
N TYR A 156 0.35 -9.68 -3.21
CA TYR A 156 1.71 -10.14 -3.40
C TYR A 156 2.37 -9.33 -4.52
N ASN A 157 3.63 -8.97 -4.34
CA ASN A 157 4.39 -8.18 -5.30
C ASN A 157 5.42 -9.05 -6.06
N ILE A 158 4.97 -10.18 -6.61
CA ILE A 158 5.84 -11.06 -7.42
C ILE A 158 5.77 -10.61 -8.89
N LEU A 159 6.92 -10.52 -9.54
CA LEU A 159 7.05 -10.16 -10.94
C LEU A 159 6.52 -11.27 -11.85
N HIS A 160 5.92 -10.85 -12.96
CA HIS A 160 5.29 -11.74 -13.95
C HIS A 160 6.26 -12.79 -14.49
N ASP A 161 5.82 -14.05 -14.50
CA ASP A 161 6.54 -15.23 -14.99
C ASP A 161 7.97 -15.40 -14.44
N THR A 162 8.23 -14.93 -13.21
CA THR A 162 9.51 -15.12 -12.50
C THR A 162 9.47 -16.24 -11.45
N ASP A 163 10.64 -16.67 -10.95
CA ASP A 163 10.75 -17.63 -9.85
C ASP A 163 10.58 -16.95 -8.47
N GLY A 164 9.52 -16.14 -8.34
CA GLY A 164 9.21 -15.42 -7.10
C GLY A 164 10.00 -14.12 -6.91
N ASP A 165 10.59 -13.58 -7.99
CA ASP A 165 11.29 -12.30 -7.93
C ASP A 165 10.33 -11.18 -7.56
N ARG A 166 10.84 -10.21 -6.79
CA ARG A 166 10.09 -9.06 -6.33
C ARG A 166 10.70 -7.78 -6.89
N PRO A 167 9.93 -6.67 -6.93
CA PRO A 167 10.48 -5.34 -7.06
C PRO A 167 11.69 -5.15 -6.13
N SER A 168 12.74 -4.51 -6.64
CA SER A 168 14.00 -4.29 -5.94
C SER A 168 14.39 -2.82 -5.98
N ALA A 169 15.49 -2.48 -5.29
CA ALA A 169 16.00 -1.11 -5.16
C ALA A 169 14.93 -0.15 -4.65
N GLU A 170 14.79 1.05 -5.25
CA GLU A 170 13.84 2.07 -4.80
C GLU A 170 12.37 1.65 -4.90
N TRP A 171 12.08 0.56 -5.62
CA TRP A 171 10.73 0.04 -5.85
C TRP A 171 10.38 -1.16 -4.96
N GLY A 172 11.32 -1.64 -4.14
CA GLY A 172 11.18 -2.90 -3.41
C GLY A 172 10.66 -2.80 -1.98
N TYR A 173 10.49 -1.59 -1.45
CA TYR A 173 10.15 -1.40 -0.04
C TYR A 173 8.74 -1.84 0.29
N ARG A 174 8.51 -2.30 1.52
CA ARG A 174 7.20 -2.16 2.13
C ARG A 174 6.93 -0.70 2.44
N TYR A 175 5.67 -0.25 2.42
CA TYR A 175 5.37 1.19 2.56
C TYR A 175 5.93 1.77 3.88
N TRP A 176 5.90 1.02 4.99
CA TRP A 176 6.48 1.45 6.26
C TRP A 176 8.02 1.47 6.24
N GLU A 177 8.67 0.61 5.45
CA GLU A 177 10.12 0.65 5.27
C GLU A 177 10.52 1.86 4.41
N ALA A 178 9.72 2.18 3.39
CA ALA A 178 9.92 3.38 2.60
C ALA A 178 9.73 4.64 3.45
N LEU A 179 8.69 4.71 4.28
CA LEU A 179 8.50 5.82 5.23
C LEU A 179 9.67 5.94 6.21
N ASP A 180 10.20 4.81 6.70
CA ASP A 180 11.37 4.81 7.59
C ASP A 180 12.64 5.27 6.87
N GLN A 181 12.82 4.86 5.61
CA GLN A 181 13.91 5.35 4.78
C GLN A 181 13.79 6.86 4.54
N LEU A 182 12.62 7.37 4.19
CA LEU A 182 12.38 8.81 3.99
C LEU A 182 12.62 9.61 5.28
N ARG A 183 12.19 9.09 6.43
CA ARG A 183 12.50 9.66 7.74
C ARG A 183 14.01 9.72 7.99
N LYS A 184 14.75 8.65 7.68
CA LYS A 184 16.22 8.60 7.80
C LYS A 184 16.91 9.55 6.81
N ASN A 185 16.32 9.79 5.64
CA ASN A 185 16.76 10.81 4.70
C ASN A 185 16.49 12.24 5.20
N ASN A 186 15.84 12.38 6.36
CA ASN A 186 15.53 13.66 7.01
C ASN A 186 14.72 14.61 6.12
N VAL A 187 13.81 14.04 5.33
CA VAL A 187 12.84 14.79 4.54
C VAL A 187 11.87 15.50 5.48
N LYS A 188 11.36 16.65 5.04
CA LYS A 188 10.46 17.49 5.84
C LYS A 188 9.01 17.41 5.36
N HIS A 189 8.80 16.92 4.14
CA HIS A 189 7.48 16.71 3.59
C HIS A 189 7.44 15.42 2.77
N ILE A 190 6.39 14.62 2.94
CA ILE A 190 6.15 13.41 2.14
C ILE A 190 4.80 13.56 1.45
N VAL A 191 4.78 13.51 0.12
CA VAL A 191 3.55 13.29 -0.64
C VAL A 191 3.41 11.80 -0.87
N VAL A 192 2.34 11.21 -0.35
CA VAL A 192 1.98 9.81 -0.61
C VAL A 192 1.09 9.78 -1.84
N ALA A 193 1.44 8.95 -2.82
CA ALA A 193 0.71 8.74 -4.06
C ALA A 193 0.24 7.29 -4.18
N PHE A 194 -0.90 7.04 -4.79
CA PHE A 194 -1.36 5.70 -5.17
C PHE A 194 -1.60 5.66 -6.69
N PRO A 195 -0.55 5.42 -7.49
CA PRO A 195 -0.61 5.61 -8.95
C PRO A 195 -1.64 4.77 -9.69
N GLN A 196 -2.10 3.67 -9.08
CA GLN A 196 -3.12 2.78 -9.64
C GLN A 196 -4.55 3.31 -9.47
N ILE A 197 -4.73 4.47 -8.82
CA ILE A 197 -6.02 5.14 -8.64
C ILE A 197 -6.07 6.39 -9.52
N MET A 198 -7.06 6.44 -10.40
CA MET A 198 -7.31 7.55 -11.35
C MET A 198 -8.59 8.34 -11.06
N GLU A 199 -9.36 7.92 -10.06
CA GLU A 199 -10.57 8.58 -9.59
C GLU A 199 -10.66 8.47 -8.08
N ASN A 200 -11.24 9.47 -7.41
CA ASN A 200 -11.45 9.41 -5.97
C ASN A 200 -12.40 8.25 -5.62
N SER A 201 -11.96 7.43 -4.67
CA SER A 201 -12.64 6.27 -4.15
C SER A 201 -12.51 6.23 -2.62
N VAL A 202 -13.26 5.35 -1.97
CA VAL A 202 -13.13 5.15 -0.52
C VAL A 202 -11.70 4.71 -0.15
N LEU A 203 -11.01 3.99 -1.04
CA LEU A 203 -9.64 3.53 -0.83
C LEU A 203 -8.66 4.69 -0.62
N ASN A 204 -8.59 5.65 -1.54
CA ASN A 204 -7.64 6.77 -1.39
C ASN A 204 -8.12 7.85 -0.41
N LEU A 205 -9.43 7.96 -0.16
CA LEU A 205 -9.97 8.96 0.76
C LEU A 205 -9.91 8.51 2.23
N VAL A 206 -9.89 7.21 2.51
CA VAL A 206 -10.01 6.70 3.89
C VAL A 206 -8.95 5.64 4.20
N GLU A 207 -8.77 4.64 3.35
CA GLU A 207 -7.89 3.51 3.65
C GLU A 207 -6.42 3.93 3.70
N VAL A 208 -5.91 4.53 2.62
CA VAL A 208 -4.49 4.92 2.54
C VAL A 208 -4.13 5.95 3.61
N PRO A 209 -4.92 7.02 3.86
CA PRO A 209 -4.65 7.96 4.94
C PRO A 209 -4.57 7.30 6.32
N ASN A 210 -5.43 6.33 6.63
CA ASN A 210 -5.36 5.57 7.89
C ASN A 210 -4.07 4.74 7.98
N GLN A 211 -3.64 4.11 6.89
CA GLN A 211 -2.40 3.34 6.85
C GLN A 211 -1.17 4.22 7.09
N ILE A 212 -1.13 5.40 6.46
CA ILE A 212 -0.03 6.36 6.63
C ILE A 212 -0.08 7.04 7.99
N GLY A 213 -1.27 7.45 8.44
CA GLY A 213 -1.50 8.09 9.74
C GLY A 213 -1.06 7.21 10.91
N LYS A 214 -1.28 5.89 10.83
CA LYS A 214 -0.75 4.92 11.82
C LYS A 214 0.79 4.96 11.92
N GLU A 215 1.49 5.08 10.80
CA GLU A 215 2.95 5.03 10.75
C GLU A 215 3.59 6.35 11.20
N ILE A 216 3.13 7.48 10.66
CA ILE A 216 3.78 8.80 10.83
C ILE A 216 2.87 9.87 11.46
N GLY A 217 1.68 9.51 11.89
CA GLY A 217 0.82 10.32 12.74
C GLY A 217 -0.16 11.22 12.01
N TYR A 218 -1.34 11.39 12.58
CA TYR A 218 -2.38 12.26 12.02
C TYR A 218 -2.14 13.76 12.26
N LYS A 219 -1.39 14.15 13.31
CA LYS A 219 -1.01 15.56 13.54
C LYS A 219 0.11 16.03 12.60
N ASN A 220 0.83 15.11 11.98
CA ASN A 220 1.78 15.41 10.91
C ASN A 220 1.09 15.61 9.54
N TRP A 221 -0.22 15.41 9.44
CA TRP A 221 -0.92 15.68 8.19
C TRP A 221 -0.93 17.18 7.87
N LEU A 222 -0.59 17.55 6.64
CA LEU A 222 -0.37 18.94 6.21
C LEU A 222 -1.56 19.86 6.55
N TYR A 223 -2.77 19.34 6.47
CA TYR A 223 -4.02 20.09 6.64
C TYR A 223 -4.61 19.97 8.05
N PHE A 224 -3.93 19.31 8.99
CA PHE A 224 -4.44 19.07 10.34
C PHE A 224 -4.93 20.36 11.02
N ASN A 225 -4.14 21.44 10.97
CA ASN A 225 -4.48 22.72 11.58
C ASN A 225 -5.53 23.55 10.82
N SER A 226 -6.03 23.05 9.68
CA SER A 226 -7.08 23.71 8.88
C SER A 226 -8.46 23.09 9.06
N LEU A 227 -8.55 22.03 9.86
CA LEU A 227 -9.81 21.38 10.19
C LEU A 227 -10.65 22.25 11.12
N ASP A 228 -11.97 22.20 10.94
CA ASP A 228 -12.94 22.93 11.74
C ASP A 228 -13.28 22.13 13.01
N PHE A 229 -12.39 22.21 14.01
CA PHE A 229 -12.61 21.60 15.33
C PHE A 229 -13.63 22.37 16.19
N ASP A 230 -14.05 23.57 15.76
CA ASP A 230 -15.08 24.36 16.44
C ASP A 230 -16.48 23.82 16.12
N THR A 231 -16.73 23.43 14.86
CA THR A 231 -18.04 22.90 14.39
C THR A 231 -18.10 21.37 14.42
N TYR A 232 -16.99 20.69 14.13
CA TYR A 232 -16.88 19.23 14.15
C TYR A 232 -16.09 18.79 15.39
N PRO A 233 -16.53 17.74 16.11
CA PRO A 233 -16.00 17.42 17.42
C PRO A 233 -14.47 17.28 17.44
N GLU A 234 -13.83 17.91 18.43
CA GLU A 234 -12.39 17.84 18.76
C GLU A 234 -11.84 16.41 18.96
N TYR A 235 -12.73 15.43 19.07
CA TYR A 235 -12.42 14.04 19.37
C TYR A 235 -12.46 13.20 18.09
N GLY A 236 -11.30 12.67 17.71
CA GLY A 236 -11.11 11.85 16.52
C GLY A 236 -10.02 12.43 15.62
N HIS A 237 -9.24 11.56 14.98
CA HIS A 237 -8.31 11.97 13.95
C HIS A 237 -9.08 12.32 12.65
N PRO A 238 -8.53 13.10 11.71
CA PRO A 238 -9.19 13.43 10.42
C PRO A 238 -9.57 12.22 9.55
N PHE A 239 -9.11 11.03 9.91
CA PHE A 239 -9.39 9.79 9.22
C PHE A 239 -10.59 9.08 9.85
N ALA A 240 -11.32 8.25 9.09
CA ALA A 240 -12.52 7.61 9.63
C ALA A 240 -12.18 6.62 10.75
N ASP A 241 -12.79 6.78 11.92
CA ASP A 241 -12.67 5.86 13.08
C ASP A 241 -13.03 4.40 12.76
N TYR A 242 -13.80 4.18 11.69
CA TYR A 242 -14.35 2.87 11.31
C TYR A 242 -13.54 2.11 10.27
N TRP A 243 -12.47 2.69 9.73
CA TRP A 243 -11.64 2.02 8.72
C TRP A 243 -10.32 1.57 9.33
N GLY A 244 -10.36 0.38 9.94
CA GLY A 244 -9.24 -0.26 10.57
C GLY A 244 -9.46 -1.76 10.74
N ILE A 245 -8.48 -2.45 11.30
CA ILE A 245 -8.57 -3.88 11.60
C ILE A 245 -9.56 -4.05 12.76
N TRP A 246 -10.70 -4.66 12.47
CA TRP A 246 -11.66 -5.06 13.49
C TRP A 246 -11.02 -6.14 14.33
N VAL A 247 -10.88 -5.91 15.63
CA VAL A 247 -10.32 -6.90 16.57
C VAL A 247 -11.19 -7.05 17.80
N SER A 248 -11.09 -8.22 18.44
CA SER A 248 -11.63 -8.43 19.79
C SER A 248 -11.02 -7.43 20.76
N GLN A 249 -11.84 -6.88 21.66
CA GLN A 249 -11.34 -5.98 22.73
C GLN A 249 -10.89 -6.75 23.98
N SER A 250 -11.11 -8.06 24.03
CA SER A 250 -10.78 -8.91 25.17
C SER A 250 -9.56 -9.78 24.89
N CYS A 251 -8.63 -9.80 25.84
CA CYS A 251 -7.40 -10.58 25.87
C CYS A 251 -7.44 -11.58 27.04
N ALA A 252 -6.69 -12.67 26.94
CA ALA A 252 -6.50 -13.57 28.09
C ALA A 252 -5.79 -12.83 29.22
N SER A 253 -6.28 -12.97 30.45
CA SER A 253 -5.67 -12.31 31.61
C SER A 253 -4.26 -12.84 31.87
N THR A 254 -3.32 -11.94 32.13
CA THR A 254 -1.93 -12.30 32.47
C THR A 254 -1.81 -12.99 33.82
N VAL A 255 -2.85 -12.90 34.68
CA VAL A 255 -2.89 -13.49 36.02
C VAL A 255 -3.60 -14.86 36.00
N ASN A 256 -4.66 -15.00 35.19
CA ASN A 256 -5.43 -16.24 35.09
C ASN A 256 -5.86 -16.50 33.65
N ALA A 257 -5.25 -17.50 33.01
CA ALA A 257 -5.50 -17.86 31.61
C ALA A 257 -6.94 -18.35 31.31
N ASN A 258 -7.77 -18.61 32.34
CA ASN A 258 -9.19 -18.95 32.16
C ASN A 258 -10.12 -17.73 32.23
N GLN A 259 -9.57 -16.53 32.42
CA GLN A 259 -10.30 -15.27 32.45
C GLN A 259 -9.83 -14.37 31.32
N THR A 260 -10.70 -13.44 30.93
CA THR A 260 -10.39 -12.40 29.97
C THR A 260 -10.42 -11.03 30.64
N GLU A 261 -9.58 -10.13 30.18
CA GLU A 261 -9.56 -8.72 30.54
C GLU A 261 -9.45 -7.85 29.29
N GLU A 262 -9.61 -6.53 29.44
CA GLU A 262 -9.51 -5.59 28.33
C GLU A 262 -8.08 -5.56 27.78
N CYS A 263 -7.94 -5.74 26.46
CA CYS A 263 -6.66 -5.62 25.77
C CYS A 263 -6.14 -4.17 25.86
N CYS A 264 -4.82 -3.99 25.76
CA CYS A 264 -4.24 -2.65 25.70
C CYS A 264 -3.97 -2.18 24.27
N PHE A 265 -4.76 -1.23 23.77
CA PHE A 265 -4.60 -0.65 22.42
C PHE A 265 -4.00 0.77 22.41
N GLU A 266 -3.58 1.29 23.56
CA GLU A 266 -3.07 2.66 23.68
C GLU A 266 -1.54 2.69 23.66
N MET A 267 -0.97 3.52 22.77
CA MET A 267 0.46 3.74 22.71
C MET A 267 0.99 4.37 24.00
N GLY A 268 1.95 3.70 24.65
CA GLY A 268 2.46 4.11 25.97
C GLY A 268 1.91 3.27 27.13
N GLY A 269 1.00 2.33 26.84
CA GLY A 269 0.47 1.38 27.80
C GLY A 269 -0.85 1.81 28.42
N CYS A 270 -1.56 0.86 29.01
CA CYS A 270 -2.88 1.04 29.58
C CYS A 270 -2.85 0.85 31.10
N SER A 271 -3.97 1.14 31.77
CA SER A 271 -4.12 0.88 33.20
C SER A 271 -4.16 -0.62 33.57
N THR A 272 -4.25 -1.51 32.57
CA THR A 272 -4.23 -2.97 32.72
C THR A 272 -2.79 -3.51 32.69
N SER A 273 -2.61 -4.77 33.08
CA SER A 273 -1.32 -5.48 32.95
C SER A 273 -1.03 -5.96 31.52
N GLN A 274 -1.92 -5.67 30.57
CA GLN A 274 -1.73 -6.05 29.17
C GLN A 274 -0.64 -5.21 28.53
N ALA A 275 0.20 -5.84 27.71
CA ALA A 275 1.21 -5.14 26.94
C ALA A 275 0.59 -4.40 25.75
N TYR A 276 1.09 -3.21 25.45
CA TYR A 276 0.88 -2.57 24.17
C TYR A 276 2.06 -2.83 23.22
N PRO A 277 1.80 -3.15 21.94
CA PRO A 277 0.50 -3.51 21.39
C PRO A 277 0.15 -4.97 21.79
N PRO A 278 -1.14 -5.38 21.81
CA PRO A 278 -1.56 -6.66 22.43
C PRO A 278 -0.80 -7.87 21.89
N THR A 279 -0.50 -8.86 22.72
CA THR A 279 0.18 -10.07 22.22
C THR A 279 -0.77 -10.98 21.43
N ARG A 280 -0.23 -11.94 20.65
CA ARG A 280 -1.04 -12.95 19.93
C ARG A 280 -1.91 -13.73 20.91
N GLN A 281 -3.22 -13.76 20.67
CA GLN A 281 -4.16 -14.48 21.53
C GLN A 281 -4.40 -15.92 21.05
N ALA A 282 -4.40 -16.15 19.73
CA ALA A 282 -4.48 -17.48 19.15
C ALA A 282 -3.26 -18.34 19.52
N LYS A 283 -3.48 -19.61 19.90
CA LYS A 283 -2.39 -20.58 20.12
C LYS A 283 -1.58 -20.76 18.83
N LEU A 284 -0.33 -21.18 18.96
CA LEU A 284 0.58 -21.31 17.81
C LEU A 284 0.16 -22.41 16.83
N ASP A 285 -0.50 -23.46 17.31
CA ASP A 285 -1.07 -24.57 16.52
C ASP A 285 -2.50 -24.30 16.04
N GLN A 286 -3.03 -23.11 16.32
CA GLN A 286 -4.34 -22.66 15.91
C GLN A 286 -4.19 -21.46 14.97
N ARG A 287 -5.05 -21.42 13.94
CA ARG A 287 -5.08 -20.30 13.03
C ARG A 287 -5.42 -19.03 13.81
N ARG A 288 -4.62 -17.97 13.61
CA ARG A 288 -4.97 -16.62 14.06
C ARG A 288 -6.14 -16.11 13.23
N ASP A 289 -7.21 -15.74 13.93
CA ASP A 289 -8.36 -15.08 13.32
C ASP A 289 -8.04 -13.64 12.93
N ASP A 290 -8.77 -13.10 11.95
CA ASP A 290 -8.59 -11.71 11.50
C ASP A 290 -9.00 -10.71 12.60
N LEU A 291 -9.78 -11.14 13.60
CA LEU A 291 -10.14 -10.34 14.78
C LEU A 291 -9.18 -10.50 15.96
N ASP A 292 -8.02 -11.16 15.79
CA ASP A 292 -7.06 -11.30 16.90
C ASP A 292 -6.48 -9.93 17.29
N PRO A 293 -6.54 -9.55 18.59
CA PRO A 293 -6.06 -8.25 19.08
C PRO A 293 -4.62 -7.92 18.71
N SER A 294 -3.78 -8.92 18.45
CA SER A 294 -2.38 -8.71 18.06
C SER A 294 -2.18 -8.05 16.71
N LEU A 295 -3.21 -8.01 15.86
CA LEU A 295 -3.13 -7.40 14.55
C LEU A 295 -3.31 -5.88 14.60
N ALA A 296 -3.95 -5.35 15.64
CA ALA A 296 -4.27 -3.92 15.75
C ALA A 296 -3.08 -3.08 16.23
N TYR A 297 -3.10 -1.82 15.79
CA TYR A 297 -2.22 -0.75 16.18
C TYR A 297 -3.04 0.49 16.52
N ASP A 298 -2.48 1.33 17.36
CA ASP A 298 -3.01 2.66 17.62
C ASP A 298 -2.71 3.59 16.43
N VAL A 299 -3.61 4.53 16.18
CA VAL A 299 -3.39 5.65 15.25
C VAL A 299 -3.08 6.88 16.08
N SER A 300 -1.81 7.00 16.49
CA SER A 300 -1.37 8.07 17.39
C SER A 300 -1.11 9.40 16.66
N GLU A 301 -0.96 10.47 17.43
CA GLU A 301 -0.73 11.84 16.94
C GLU A 301 0.48 11.92 16.00
N PHE A 302 1.56 11.21 16.34
CA PHE A 302 2.85 11.25 15.65
C PHE A 302 3.31 9.88 15.14
N GLY A 303 2.38 8.91 15.10
CA GLY A 303 2.58 7.57 14.54
C GLY A 303 3.50 6.69 15.37
N HIS A 304 3.71 5.43 14.96
CA HIS A 304 4.58 4.50 15.69
C HIS A 304 5.98 4.34 15.08
N LEU A 305 6.22 4.87 13.89
CA LEU A 305 7.46 4.65 13.17
C LEU A 305 8.61 5.38 13.89
N GLY A 306 9.59 4.62 14.39
CA GLY A 306 10.69 5.15 15.21
C GLY A 306 10.37 5.24 16.71
N TYR A 307 9.16 4.88 17.14
CA TYR A 307 8.79 4.80 18.56
C TYR A 307 9.19 3.45 19.18
N GLN A 308 9.75 3.52 20.38
CA GLN A 308 10.20 2.44 21.24
C GLN A 308 9.46 2.55 22.58
N ALA A 309 8.58 1.59 22.86
CA ALA A 309 7.70 1.61 24.03
C ALA A 309 8.48 1.53 25.35
N GLU A 310 9.66 0.90 25.35
CA GLU A 310 10.56 0.78 26.49
C GLU A 310 11.17 2.10 26.96
N LEU A 311 11.16 3.14 26.11
CA LEU A 311 11.71 4.46 26.44
C LEU A 311 10.67 5.38 27.11
N GLY A 312 9.45 4.92 27.29
CA GLY A 312 8.35 5.67 27.90
C GLY A 312 7.25 6.05 26.90
N SER A 313 6.19 6.68 27.41
CA SER A 313 4.99 7.06 26.65
C SER A 313 5.27 8.07 25.54
N ALA A 314 4.43 8.06 24.51
CA ALA A 314 4.41 9.10 23.48
C ALA A 314 4.01 10.48 24.06
N ASP A 315 4.46 11.57 23.43
CA ASP A 315 3.97 12.91 23.75
C ASP A 315 2.83 13.28 22.79
N PRO A 316 1.63 13.58 23.30
CA PRO A 316 0.50 13.95 22.44
C PRO A 316 0.68 15.32 21.75
N ASN A 317 1.71 16.09 22.10
CA ASN A 317 1.94 17.44 21.57
C ASN A 317 3.14 17.54 20.63
N GLN A 318 4.02 16.55 20.58
CA GLN A 318 5.18 16.56 19.69
C GLN A 318 5.69 15.13 19.38
N PRO A 319 6.36 14.93 18.22
CA PRO A 319 7.08 13.70 17.97
C PRO A 319 8.20 13.52 19.01
N VAL A 320 8.28 12.34 19.63
CA VAL A 320 9.32 11.94 20.56
C VAL A 320 10.29 10.93 19.91
N GLN A 321 11.44 10.72 20.56
CA GLN A 321 12.42 9.72 20.13
C GLN A 321 12.83 9.93 18.65
N ASP A 322 12.80 8.86 17.86
CA ASP A 322 13.17 8.87 16.45
C ASP A 322 11.97 9.04 15.51
N GLN A 323 10.79 9.47 15.99
CA GLN A 323 9.60 9.65 15.14
C GLN A 323 9.78 10.71 14.04
N TYR A 324 8.98 10.59 12.98
CA TYR A 324 8.95 11.56 11.88
C TYR A 324 8.46 12.94 12.36
N LYS A 325 9.17 14.00 11.95
CA LYS A 325 8.95 15.38 12.42
C LYS A 325 8.43 16.33 11.32
N GLY A 326 8.37 15.85 10.08
CA GLY A 326 7.87 16.62 8.96
C GLY A 326 6.36 16.53 8.82
N THR A 327 5.85 17.06 7.72
CA THR A 327 4.44 16.89 7.35
C THR A 327 4.25 15.82 6.28
N TRP A 328 3.02 15.38 6.06
CA TRP A 328 2.66 14.54 4.93
C TRP A 328 1.30 14.90 4.35
N SER A 329 1.07 14.53 3.09
CA SER A 329 -0.18 14.73 2.37
C SER A 329 -0.43 13.60 1.39
N MET A 330 -1.68 13.46 0.96
CA MET A 330 -2.07 12.56 -0.12
C MET A 330 -2.05 13.34 -1.43
N TRP A 331 -1.55 12.74 -2.51
CA TRP A 331 -1.65 13.32 -3.85
C TRP A 331 -3.11 13.61 -4.23
N GLN A 332 -3.30 14.56 -5.14
CA GLN A 332 -4.60 14.82 -5.74
C GLN A 332 -4.79 13.97 -6.99
N VAL A 333 -5.95 13.34 -7.11
CA VAL A 333 -6.36 12.77 -8.41
C VAL A 333 -6.67 13.92 -9.36
N THR A 334 -6.32 13.77 -10.65
CA THR A 334 -6.62 14.78 -11.66
C THR A 334 -8.12 15.05 -11.74
N GLU A 335 -8.50 16.33 -11.68
CA GLU A 335 -9.88 16.77 -11.91
C GLU A 335 -10.15 17.10 -13.39
N ASP A 336 -9.13 17.06 -14.25
CA ASP A 336 -9.29 17.25 -15.70
C ASP A 336 -9.80 15.96 -16.36
N HIS A 337 -11.08 15.67 -16.13
CA HIS A 337 -11.76 14.53 -16.72
C HIS A 337 -11.80 14.57 -18.26
N TYR A 338 -11.71 15.75 -18.87
CA TYR A 338 -11.65 15.87 -20.33
C TYR A 338 -10.32 15.36 -20.88
N ALA A 339 -9.20 15.76 -20.26
CA ALA A 339 -7.89 15.26 -20.65
C ALA A 339 -7.76 13.74 -20.44
N VAL A 340 -8.34 13.19 -19.36
CA VAL A 340 -8.39 11.75 -19.12
C VAL A 340 -9.24 11.04 -20.19
N ALA A 341 -10.40 11.60 -20.54
CA ALA A 341 -11.26 11.03 -21.58
C ALA A 341 -10.60 11.06 -22.97
N GLU A 342 -9.91 12.15 -23.32
CA GLU A 342 -9.15 12.25 -24.57
C GLU A 342 -8.01 11.22 -24.60
N PHE A 343 -7.24 11.12 -23.50
CA PHE A 343 -6.21 10.09 -23.35
C PHE A 343 -6.76 8.68 -23.60
N LEU A 344 -7.87 8.31 -22.98
CA LEU A 344 -8.49 6.99 -23.15
C LEU A 344 -9.03 6.78 -24.57
N ALA A 345 -9.64 7.80 -25.17
CA ALA A 345 -10.16 7.75 -26.53
C ALA A 345 -9.04 7.54 -27.56
N ASP A 346 -7.89 8.18 -27.37
CA ASP A 346 -6.72 7.96 -28.21
C ASP A 346 -6.25 6.51 -28.15
N LYS A 347 -6.19 5.89 -26.95
CA LYS A 347 -5.78 4.48 -26.84
C LYS A 347 -6.69 3.54 -27.63
N VAL A 348 -8.00 3.79 -27.61
CA VAL A 348 -8.98 3.02 -28.41
C VAL A 348 -8.75 3.26 -29.91
N THR A 349 -8.53 4.51 -30.31
CA THR A 349 -8.32 4.88 -31.72
C THR A 349 -7.03 4.26 -32.26
N ASP A 350 -5.92 4.40 -31.52
CA ASP A 350 -4.61 3.80 -31.82
C ASP A 350 -4.74 2.28 -32.04
N HIS A 351 -5.50 1.60 -31.19
CA HIS A 351 -5.74 0.15 -31.28
C HIS A 351 -6.55 -0.23 -32.53
N ILE A 352 -7.61 0.52 -32.86
CA ILE A 352 -8.40 0.29 -34.08
C ILE A 352 -7.57 0.56 -35.34
N GLU A 353 -6.73 1.58 -35.34
CA GLU A 353 -5.89 1.89 -36.49
C GLU A 353 -4.80 0.84 -36.71
N SER A 354 -4.13 0.37 -35.65
CA SER A 354 -3.09 -0.66 -35.75
C SER A 354 -3.62 -2.01 -36.24
N THR A 355 -4.86 -2.37 -35.88
CA THR A 355 -5.51 -3.61 -36.31
C THR A 355 -6.03 -3.57 -37.75
N ASN A 356 -6.34 -2.39 -38.30
CA ASN A 356 -6.77 -2.23 -39.69
C ASN A 356 -5.61 -2.16 -40.70
N VAL A 357 -4.36 -2.03 -40.22
CA VAL A 357 -3.15 -1.98 -41.06
C VAL A 357 -2.53 -3.38 -41.25
N ASN A 358 -2.95 -4.38 -40.47
CA ASN A 358 -2.61 -5.79 -40.61
C ASN A 358 -3.75 -6.58 -41.27
#